data_AF-A0A7C4CTK4-F1
#
_entry.id   AF-A0A7C4CTK4-F1
#
_cell.length_a   1.000
_cell.length_b   1.000
_cell.length_c   1.000
_cell.angle_alpha   90.00
_cell.angle_beta   90.00
_cell.angle_gamma   90.00
#
_symmetry.space_group_name_H-M   'P 1'
#
loop_
_entity.id
_entity.type
_entity.pdbx_description
1 polymer ?
#
loop_
_entity_poly.entity_id
_entity_poly.type
_entity_poly.pdbx_seq_one_letter_code
_entity_poly.pdbx_strand_id
1 'polypeptide(L)' 'MPQKVLCGKCGEILYQGYEIKSPEEIYETYGGRCPKCGKKLLLVPQKIEIKPASGRIESNSDKK' A
#
# COMPACT_ATOMS: atom_id res chain seq x y z
N MET A 1 6.16 -13.69 0.93
CA MET A 1 6.39 -12.31 0.44
C MET A 1 5.72 -11.37 1.45
N PRO A 2 6.46 -10.45 2.08
CA PRO A 2 5.88 -9.60 3.13
C PRO A 2 4.87 -8.61 2.55
N GLN A 3 3.77 -8.38 3.25
CA GLN A 3 2.79 -7.34 2.93
C GLN A 3 3.27 -5.98 3.45
N LYS A 4 2.88 -4.91 2.75
CA LYS A 4 3.14 -3.53 3.14
C LYS A 4 1.91 -2.68 2.89
N VAL A 5 1.47 -1.95 3.90
CA VAL A 5 0.33 -1.03 3.84
C VAL A 5 0.83 0.38 4.13
N LEU A 6 0.48 1.31 3.23
CA LEU A 6 0.93 2.69 3.26
C LEU A 6 -0.22 3.67 3.39
N CYS A 7 -0.01 4.78 4.09
CA CYS A 7 -0.93 5.90 4.07
C CYS A 7 -0.95 6.54 2.68
N GLY A 8 -2.09 6.50 1.99
CA GLY A 8 -2.25 7.10 0.67
C GLY A 8 -2.16 8.63 0.59
N LYS A 9 -1.88 9.35 1.69
CA LYS A 9 -1.61 10.82 1.67
C LYS A 9 -0.14 11.14 1.93
N CYS A 10 0.46 10.55 2.97
CA CYS A 10 1.81 10.91 3.41
C CYS A 10 2.84 9.80 3.25
N GLY A 11 2.44 8.61 2.78
CA GLY A 11 3.33 7.47 2.56
C GLY A 11 3.79 6.75 3.84
N GLU A 12 3.24 7.10 5.01
CA GLU A 12 3.58 6.43 6.27
C GLU A 12 3.29 4.92 6.23
N ILE A 13 4.14 4.12 6.85
CA ILE A 13 3.94 2.67 6.90
C ILE A 13 2.95 2.37 8.02
N LEU A 14 1.75 1.92 7.65
CA LEU A 14 0.71 1.51 8.60
C LEU A 14 0.87 0.03 9.01
N TYR A 15 1.45 -0.78 8.11
CA TYR A 15 1.78 -2.17 8.41
C TYR A 15 2.92 -2.65 7.50
N GLN A 16 3.81 -3.47 8.05
CA GLN A 16 4.80 -4.22 7.29
C GLN A 16 5.08 -5.54 8.02
N GLY A 17 4.88 -6.68 7.34
CA GLY A 17 5.08 -7.98 7.96
C GLY A 17 4.72 -9.15 7.06
N TYR A 18 4.94 -10.37 7.55
CA TYR A 18 4.59 -11.61 6.85
C TYR A 18 3.18 -12.10 7.20
N GLU A 19 2.62 -11.62 8.31
CA GLU A 19 1.25 -11.93 8.69
C GLU A 19 0.28 -11.14 7.81
N ILE A 20 -0.85 -11.75 7.49
CA ILE A 20 -1.90 -11.07 6.75
C ILE A 20 -2.77 -10.37 7.78
N LYS A 21 -2.81 -9.03 7.72
CA LYS A 21 -3.76 -8.23 8.49
C LYS A 21 -4.86 -7.72 7.58
N SER A 22 -6.09 -7.82 8.05
CA SER A 22 -7.22 -7.20 7.36
C SER A 22 -7.14 -5.66 7.40
N PRO A 23 -7.71 -4.94 6.41
CA PRO A 23 -7.84 -3.49 6.47
C PRO A 23 -8.53 -3.00 7.76
N GLU A 24 -9.50 -3.76 8.28
CA GLU A 24 -10.23 -3.50 9.52
C GLU A 24 -9.30 -3.50 10.73
N GLU A 25 -8.45 -4.52 10.89
CA GLU A 25 -7.48 -4.57 12.00
C GLU A 25 -6.51 -3.38 11.97
N ILE A 26 -6.01 -3.02 10.79
CA ILE A 26 -5.09 -1.87 10.63
C ILE A 26 -5.84 -0.56 10.94
N TYR A 27 -7.10 -0.46 10.53
CA TYR A 27 -7.94 0.71 10.81
C TYR A 27 -8.17 0.87 12.32
N GLU A 28 -8.55 -0.21 13.01
CA GLU A 28 -8.79 -0.21 14.47
C GLU A 28 -7.52 0.12 15.26
N THR A 29 -6.37 -0.41 14.85
CA THR A 29 -5.07 -0.15 15.49
C THR A 29 -4.77 1.34 15.62
N TYR A 30 -5.18 2.15 14.65
CA TYR A 30 -4.95 3.60 14.64
C TYR A 30 -6.22 4.44 14.83
N GLY A 31 -7.32 3.84 15.30
CA GLY A 31 -8.59 4.55 15.52
C GLY A 31 -9.12 5.25 14.24
N GLY A 32 -8.87 4.65 13.08
CA GLY A 32 -9.30 5.17 11.79
C GLY A 32 -8.57 6.41 11.29
N ARG A 33 -7.41 6.77 11.86
CA ARG A 33 -6.61 7.92 11.42
C ARG A 33 -5.15 7.56 11.23
N CYS A 34 -4.49 8.16 10.25
CA CYS A 34 -3.05 8.03 10.10
C CYS A 34 -2.34 8.69 11.29
N PRO A 35 -1.41 7.99 11.98
CA PRO A 35 -0.72 8.51 13.16
C PRO A 35 0.22 9.69 12.84
N LYS A 36 0.66 9.81 11.58
CA LYS A 36 1.59 10.86 11.15
C LYS A 36 0.91 12.13 10.64
N CYS A 37 -0.10 11.99 9.77
CA CYS A 37 -0.71 13.15 9.10
C CYS A 37 -2.17 13.42 9.48
N GLY A 38 -2.76 12.60 10.35
CA GLY A 38 -4.14 12.75 10.83
C GLY A 38 -5.23 12.45 9.80
N LYS A 39 -4.89 12.06 8.56
CA LYS A 39 -5.89 11.72 7.53
C LYS A 39 -6.76 10.55 8.01
N LYS A 40 -8.08 10.67 7.81
CA LYS A 40 -9.03 9.57 8.00
C LYS A 40 -8.72 8.43 7.04
N LEU A 41 -8.52 7.24 7.58
CA LEU A 41 -8.37 6.00 6.83
C LEU A 41 -9.74 5.54 6.33
N LEU A 42 -9.78 4.85 5.21
CA LEU A 42 -11.01 4.31 4.63
C LEU A 42 -10.82 2.80 4.45
N LEU A 43 -11.79 2.01 4.89
CA LEU A 43 -11.78 0.56 4.70
C LEU A 43 -12.00 0.19 3.23
N VAL A 44 -12.83 0.98 2.55
CA VAL A 44 -13.09 0.79 1.11
C VAL A 44 -11.95 1.44 0.31
N PRO A 45 -11.21 0.66 -0.50
CA PRO A 45 -10.17 1.19 -1.35
C PRO A 45 -10.77 2.15 -2.40
N GLN A 46 -10.24 3.37 -2.46
CA GLN A 46 -10.69 4.40 -3.41
C GLN A 46 -10.03 4.26 -4.79
N LYS A 47 -8.84 3.66 -4.85
CA LYS A 47 -8.06 3.46 -6.07
C LYS A 47 -7.21 2.21 -5.92
N ILE A 48 -7.21 1.36 -6.95
CA ILE A 48 -6.38 0.17 -7.05
C ILE A 48 -5.50 0.33 -8.29
N GLU A 49 -4.20 0.07 -8.15
CA GLU A 49 -3.22 0.10 -9.23
C GLU A 49 -2.44 -1.22 -9.23
N ILE A 50 -2.46 -1.94 -10.35
CA ILE A 50 -1.74 -3.21 -10.50
C ILE A 50 -0.54 -2.95 -11.40
N LYS A 51 0.66 -3.21 -10.88
CA LYS A 51 1.91 -3.13 -11.64
C LYS A 51 2.51 -4.53 -11.75
N PRO A 52 3.13 -4.87 -12.89
CA PRO A 52 3.92 -6.10 -12.97
C PRO A 52 4.98 -6.06 -11.87
N ALA A 53 5.09 -7.16 -11.12
CA ALA A 53 6.23 -7.37 -10.24
C ALA A 53 7.46 -7.30 -11.14
N SER A 54 8.34 -6.33 -10.89
CA SER A 54 9.52 -6.08 -11.72
C SER A 54 10.50 -7.25 -11.68
N GLY A 55 10.17 -8.31 -12.41
CA GLY A 55 11.10 -9.30 -12.92
C GLY A 55 11.38 -8.94 -14.38
N ARG A 56 12.59 -8.45 -14.64
CA ARG A 56 13.21 -8.19 -15.97
C ARG A 56 12.25 -7.74 -17.09
N ILE A 57 12.16 -6.43 -17.28
CA ILE A 57 11.80 -5.88 -18.59
C ILE A 57 13.10 -5.91 -19.41
N GLU A 58 13.25 -6.84 -20.34
CA GLU A 58 14.20 -6.67 -21.45
C GLU A 58 13.66 -5.55 -22.33
N SER A 59 14.34 -4.40 -22.28
CA SER A 59 14.08 -3.24 -23.12
C SER A 59 14.42 -3.56 -24.58
N ASN A 60 13.53 -4.24 -25.32
CA ASN A 60 13.65 -4.23 -26.79
C ASN A 60 13.36 -2.82 -27.28
N SER A 61 14.45 -2.11 -27.55
CA SER A 61 14.46 -0.83 -28.22
C SER A 61 14.42 -1.12 -29.72
N ASP A 62 13.23 -1.31 -30.29
CA ASP A 62 13.06 -1.26 -31.75
C ASP A 62 13.33 0.17 -32.22
N LYS A 63 14.60 0.41 -32.53
CA LYS A 63 15.10 1.59 -33.22
C LYS A 63 14.58 1.51 -34.66
N LYS A 64 13.77 2.51 -35.00
CA LYS A 64 13.43 2.91 -36.37
C LYS A 64 14.67 3.09 -37.24
#